data_AF-A0A952DKL7-F1
#
_entry.id   AF-A0A952DKL7-F1
#
_cell.length_a   1.000
_cell.length_b   1.000
_cell.length_c   1.000
_cell.angle_alpha   90.00
_cell.angle_beta   90.00
_cell.angle_gamma   90.00
#
_symmetry.space_group_name_H-M   'P 1'
#
loop_
_entity.id
_entity.type
_entity.pdbx_description
1 polymer ?
#
loop_
_entity_poly.entity_id
_entity_poly.type
_entity_poly.pdbx_seq_one_letter_code
_entity_poly.pdbx_strand_id
1 'polypeptide(L)'
;MVVLPKKVLIYPRHRPNFAKLLSGILCAILLIGGAGFLATSHLQAIDPIEDLERQKNELQHLLELSAAATTPLEKQVEELDRRIKKAQADIATAKKNASDLAVTIKEREDRLAVQYKIFTQRVATSYKRQAWQSPLLIFLNNTDASLLTRDLTYRQSIQEQDNRLIREFGNEIKDLEQQKKKLEDDQRRLASLQKDLDGQADFFRKEIQGAKAYQAQLSNQIAALSARQQEILNARSGGFTASIGDSELADDYNASIKGFRESAPSGSFAVFSFGAHTHRKGMSQYGARGRARSGQDFKQILKAYYGKEPVSKDTGGSIKVAGQGSIDFETTYLYGIAEMPASWDAEALKAQAVAARTYAYRYKQEGREICTTEACQVFSKSKSDNAPEAWKKAVNDTKGMVLEDVVTYYASTHGGYATPVGWDTTDGSGGGNFIDKSYDKIGGSPWLYKAWYTKGYSPSSDKCGRSNPWLTGEELADIINAARYRDDRVTPTTTSCWGGNPYSREELRAKSDGPSKVTSVRVVQGNGSTNQVVFQTDKGEITLTGAEFKTAFNIRAPGYLGIPQSGFAFFNIEQK
;
A
#
# COMPACT_ATOMS: atom_id res chain seq x y z
N MET A 1 -7.81 29.31 56.79
CA MET A 1 -8.73 28.17 56.57
C MET A 1 -8.98 28.03 55.08
N VAL A 2 -8.27 27.11 54.41
CA VAL A 2 -8.70 26.57 53.12
C VAL A 2 -8.75 25.07 53.35
N VAL A 3 -9.97 24.55 53.42
CA VAL A 3 -10.25 23.13 53.60
C VAL A 3 -10.00 22.46 52.26
N LEU A 4 -8.89 21.74 52.15
CA LEU A 4 -8.68 20.76 51.08
C LEU A 4 -9.13 19.38 51.59
N PRO A 5 -9.84 18.59 50.79
CA PRO A 5 -10.52 17.39 51.26
C PRO A 5 -9.53 16.30 51.65
N LYS A 6 -9.67 15.82 52.89
CA LYS A 6 -9.16 14.53 53.36
C LYS A 6 -9.77 13.41 52.51
N LYS A 7 -9.04 12.95 51.50
CA LYS A 7 -8.97 11.55 51.00
C LYS A 7 -8.13 11.53 49.72
N VAL A 8 -6.82 11.55 49.88
CA VAL A 8 -5.95 10.84 48.94
C VAL A 8 -5.54 9.59 49.69
N LEU A 9 -6.11 8.45 49.29
CA LEU A 9 -5.71 7.16 49.80
C LEU A 9 -4.19 7.06 49.71
N ILE A 10 -3.56 6.93 50.87
CA ILE A 10 -2.24 6.33 51.01
C ILE A 10 -2.42 4.91 50.46
N TYR A 11 -2.02 4.68 49.21
CA TYR A 11 -1.77 3.32 48.77
C TYR A 11 -0.60 2.81 49.63
N PRO A 12 -0.77 1.70 50.35
CA PRO A 12 0.28 1.16 51.20
C PRO A 12 1.51 0.84 50.33
N ARG A 13 2.69 0.79 50.97
CA ARG A 13 3.90 0.15 50.43
C ARG A 13 3.65 -1.35 50.17
N HIS A 14 2.69 -1.70 49.34
CA HIS A 14 2.66 -2.97 48.65
C HIS A 14 3.31 -2.70 47.30
N ARG A 15 4.52 -3.24 47.12
CA ARG A 15 5.15 -3.39 45.80
C ARG A 15 4.04 -3.88 44.85
N PRO A 16 3.51 -3.04 43.95
CA PRO A 16 2.38 -3.50 43.17
C PRO A 16 2.94 -4.55 42.22
N ASN A 17 2.29 -5.72 42.25
CA ASN A 17 2.54 -6.86 41.39
C ASN A 17 2.62 -6.49 39.90
N PHE A 18 2.27 -5.27 39.49
CA PHE A 18 2.35 -4.70 38.15
C PHE A 18 3.73 -4.82 37.48
N ALA A 19 4.82 -4.44 38.17
CA ALA A 19 6.17 -4.54 37.56
C ALA A 19 6.63 -5.99 37.40
N LYS A 20 6.20 -6.89 38.30
CA LYS A 20 6.44 -8.34 38.20
C LYS A 20 5.53 -9.03 37.19
N LEU A 21 4.31 -8.53 36.99
CA LEU A 21 3.36 -9.04 36.00
C LEU A 21 3.82 -8.64 34.59
N LEU A 22 4.22 -7.37 34.39
CA LEU A 22 4.77 -6.90 33.10
C LEU A 22 6.13 -7.56 32.79
N SER A 23 7.04 -7.64 33.77
CA SER A 23 8.33 -8.34 33.59
C SER A 23 8.14 -9.84 33.36
N GLY A 24 7.18 -10.48 34.04
CA GLY A 24 6.86 -11.90 33.87
C GLY A 24 6.20 -12.21 32.52
N ILE A 25 5.31 -11.33 32.04
CA ILE A 25 4.63 -11.48 30.75
C ILE A 25 5.60 -11.14 29.59
N LEU A 26 6.43 -10.09 29.70
CA LEU A 26 7.45 -9.81 28.68
C LEU A 26 8.58 -10.85 28.64
N CYS A 27 9.00 -11.41 29.78
CA CYS A 27 10.04 -12.45 29.81
C CYS A 27 9.50 -13.79 29.27
N ALA A 28 8.22 -14.10 29.49
CA ALA A 28 7.55 -15.22 28.84
C ALA A 28 7.42 -15.03 27.32
N ILE A 29 7.16 -13.81 26.84
CA ILE A 29 7.03 -13.50 25.40
C ILE A 29 8.41 -13.45 24.70
N LEU A 30 9.47 -12.99 25.37
CA LEU A 30 10.85 -13.01 24.86
C LEU A 30 11.46 -14.42 24.82
N LEU A 31 11.09 -15.31 25.75
CA LEU A 31 11.54 -16.71 25.76
C LEU A 31 10.89 -17.56 24.66
N ILE A 32 9.67 -17.23 24.24
CA ILE A 32 8.99 -17.88 23.10
C ILE A 32 9.64 -17.49 21.75
N GLY A 33 10.33 -16.34 21.68
CA GLY A 33 11.11 -15.92 20.51
C GLY A 33 12.48 -16.59 20.35
N GLY A 34 12.94 -17.38 21.33
CA GLY A 34 14.31 -17.92 21.40
C GLY A 34 14.46 -19.44 21.36
N ALA A 35 13.39 -20.22 21.49
CA ALA A 35 13.49 -21.69 21.55
C ALA A 35 12.32 -22.39 20.83
N GLY A 36 12.59 -22.95 19.64
CA GLY A 36 11.69 -23.77 18.83
C GLY A 36 11.40 -23.10 17.48
N PHE A 37 11.93 -23.56 16.35
CA PHE A 37 11.82 -24.93 15.85
C PHE A 37 13.03 -25.31 14.97
N LEU A 38 13.98 -26.03 15.57
CA LEU A 38 14.70 -27.10 14.88
C LEU A 38 13.97 -28.39 15.24
N ALA A 39 13.06 -28.86 14.39
CA ALA A 39 12.56 -30.24 14.44
C ALA A 39 12.06 -30.67 13.06
N THR A 40 12.81 -31.62 12.53
CA THR A 40 12.56 -32.55 11.44
C THR A 40 11.11 -32.96 11.22
N SER A 41 10.68 -32.82 9.95
CA SER A 41 9.79 -33.67 9.16
C SER A 41 8.87 -34.67 9.88
N HIS A 42 7.57 -34.39 9.84
CA HIS A 42 6.55 -35.40 9.58
C HIS A 42 5.65 -34.93 8.42
N LEU A 43 5.64 -35.72 7.33
CA LEU A 43 4.75 -35.57 6.20
C LEU A 43 3.29 -35.77 6.64
N GLN A 44 2.52 -34.69 6.69
CA GLN A 44 1.13 -34.69 6.27
C GLN A 44 0.99 -33.54 5.27
N ALA A 45 0.50 -33.85 4.07
CA ALA A 45 0.29 -32.87 3.02
C ALA A 45 -0.87 -31.94 3.42
N ILE A 46 -0.57 -30.91 4.21
CA ILE A 46 -1.48 -29.81 4.50
C ILE A 46 -1.42 -28.86 3.29
N ASP A 47 -2.58 -28.41 2.80
CA ASP A 47 -2.66 -27.45 1.70
C ASP A 47 -1.85 -26.18 2.09
N PRO A 48 -0.90 -25.71 1.24
CA PRO A 48 -0.13 -24.50 1.51
C PRO A 48 -0.97 -23.27 1.89
N ILE A 49 -2.23 -23.19 1.46
CA ILE A 49 -3.16 -22.13 1.86
C ILE A 49 -3.62 -22.28 3.32
N GLU A 50 -3.91 -23.50 3.76
CA GLU A 50 -4.43 -23.79 5.10
C GLU A 50 -3.34 -23.55 6.17
N ASP A 51 -2.09 -23.87 5.85
CA ASP A 51 -0.94 -23.55 6.71
C ASP A 51 -0.70 -22.03 6.81
N LEU A 52 -0.85 -21.28 5.71
CA LEU A 52 -0.76 -19.81 5.72
C LEU A 52 -1.92 -19.16 6.48
N GLU A 53 -3.13 -19.69 6.36
CA GLU A 53 -4.32 -19.20 7.09
C GLU A 53 -4.16 -19.44 8.60
N ARG A 54 -3.63 -20.60 8.99
CA ARG A 54 -3.29 -20.90 10.39
C ARG A 54 -2.25 -19.91 10.94
N GLN A 55 -1.16 -19.67 10.21
CA GLN A 55 -0.11 -18.71 10.61
C GLN A 55 -0.66 -17.27 10.71
N LYS A 56 -1.53 -16.85 9.79
CA LYS A 56 -2.17 -15.53 9.81
C LYS A 56 -3.10 -15.38 11.02
N ASN A 57 -3.93 -16.39 11.29
CA ASN A 57 -4.83 -16.40 12.45
C ASN A 57 -4.06 -16.36 13.77
N GLU A 58 -2.93 -17.06 13.87
CA GLU A 58 -2.06 -17.05 15.04
C GLU A 58 -1.41 -15.66 15.25
N LEU A 59 -0.93 -15.02 14.17
CA LEU A 59 -0.38 -13.66 14.24
C LEU A 59 -1.45 -12.58 14.51
N GLN A 60 -2.65 -12.74 13.96
CA GLN A 60 -3.79 -11.86 14.26
C GLN A 60 -4.22 -11.99 15.72
N HIS A 61 -4.25 -13.21 16.24
CA HIS A 61 -4.53 -13.45 17.65
C HIS A 61 -3.47 -12.81 18.56
N LEU A 62 -2.19 -12.92 18.21
CA LEU A 62 -1.10 -12.25 18.94
C LEU A 62 -1.19 -10.72 18.86
N LEU A 63 -1.59 -10.17 17.71
CA LEU A 63 -1.83 -8.73 17.53
C LEU A 63 -3.02 -8.25 18.36
N GLU A 64 -4.11 -9.01 18.39
CA GLU A 64 -5.29 -8.71 19.21
C GLU A 64 -4.99 -8.79 20.71
N LEU A 65 -4.25 -9.80 21.16
CA LEU A 65 -3.80 -9.91 22.55
C LEU A 65 -2.89 -8.73 22.93
N SER A 66 -1.98 -8.35 22.04
CA SER A 66 -1.10 -7.19 22.23
C SER A 66 -1.91 -5.89 22.28
N ALA A 67 -2.86 -5.69 21.37
CA ALA A 67 -3.73 -4.51 21.32
C ALA A 67 -4.65 -4.43 22.55
N ALA A 68 -5.29 -5.53 22.93
CA ALA A 68 -6.15 -5.63 24.12
C ALA A 68 -5.38 -5.39 25.41
N ALA A 69 -4.11 -5.80 25.48
CA ALA A 69 -3.23 -5.45 26.58
C ALA A 69 -2.86 -3.96 26.55
N THR A 70 -2.57 -3.36 25.39
CA THR A 70 -2.11 -1.96 25.33
C THR A 70 -3.23 -0.92 25.44
N THR A 71 -4.42 -1.12 24.88
CA THR A 71 -5.48 -0.09 24.80
C THR A 71 -5.98 0.41 26.17
N PRO A 72 -6.21 -0.44 27.19
CA PRO A 72 -6.56 0.02 28.53
C PRO A 72 -5.40 0.77 29.19
N LEU A 73 -4.16 0.34 28.93
CA LEU A 73 -2.95 0.98 29.44
C LEU A 73 -2.68 2.33 28.76
N GLU A 74 -2.97 2.50 27.48
CA GLU A 74 -2.84 3.78 26.76
C GLU A 74 -3.77 4.83 27.34
N LYS A 75 -5.06 4.50 27.56
CA LYS A 75 -6.01 5.41 28.21
C LYS A 75 -5.59 5.76 29.64
N GLN A 76 -5.11 4.77 30.40
CA GLN A 76 -4.63 5.00 31.76
C GLN A 76 -3.37 5.86 31.76
N VAL A 77 -2.47 5.73 30.78
CA VAL A 77 -1.25 6.53 30.68
C VAL A 77 -1.53 7.93 30.13
N GLU A 78 -2.48 8.12 29.22
CA GLU A 78 -2.93 9.46 28.83
C GLU A 78 -3.55 10.21 30.02
N GLU A 79 -4.36 9.51 30.81
CA GLU A 79 -4.93 10.08 32.03
C GLU A 79 -3.84 10.32 33.10
N LEU A 80 -2.87 9.42 33.22
CA LEU A 80 -1.71 9.59 34.09
C LEU A 80 -0.87 10.77 33.62
N ASP A 81 -0.61 10.97 32.33
CA ASP A 81 0.17 12.08 31.76
C ASP A 81 -0.55 13.42 31.99
N ARG A 82 -1.88 13.46 31.87
CA ARG A 82 -2.68 14.63 32.27
C ARG A 82 -2.57 14.92 33.76
N ARG A 83 -2.68 13.90 34.60
CA ARG A 83 -2.51 14.02 36.06
C ARG A 83 -1.09 14.43 36.44
N ILE A 84 -0.09 13.92 35.72
CA ILE A 84 1.33 14.22 35.90
C ILE A 84 1.61 15.67 35.51
N LYS A 85 1.15 16.12 34.34
CA LYS A 85 1.26 17.53 33.92
C LYS A 85 0.59 18.47 34.89
N LYS A 86 -0.60 18.10 35.39
CA LYS A 86 -1.29 18.86 36.44
C LYS A 86 -0.49 18.88 37.74
N ALA A 87 0.00 17.73 38.20
CA ALA A 87 0.81 17.63 39.41
C ALA A 87 2.13 18.42 39.28
N GLN A 88 2.77 18.42 38.11
CA GLN A 88 3.96 19.24 37.82
C GLN A 88 3.62 20.72 37.90
N ALA A 89 2.49 21.16 37.35
CA ALA A 89 2.03 22.56 37.45
C ALA A 89 1.68 22.95 38.90
N ASP A 90 1.01 22.06 39.64
CA ASP A 90 0.68 22.25 41.05
C ASP A 90 1.95 22.30 41.91
N ILE A 91 2.94 21.43 41.65
CA ILE A 91 4.25 21.44 42.33
C ILE A 91 5.04 22.71 41.99
N ALA A 92 5.03 23.16 40.74
CA ALA A 92 5.66 24.42 40.34
C ALA A 92 5.03 25.61 41.08
N THR A 93 3.70 25.60 41.21
CA THR A 93 2.95 26.60 41.96
C THR A 93 3.25 26.52 43.47
N ALA A 94 3.31 25.32 44.05
CA ALA A 94 3.66 25.10 45.45
C ALA A 94 5.10 25.53 45.76
N LYS A 95 6.05 25.28 44.85
CA LYS A 95 7.43 25.78 44.96
C LYS A 95 7.46 27.31 44.95
N LYS A 96 6.68 27.95 44.07
CA LYS A 96 6.55 29.41 44.05
C LYS A 96 5.99 29.93 45.38
N ASN A 97 4.89 29.38 45.86
CA ASN A 97 4.30 29.78 47.14
C ASN A 97 5.24 29.53 48.34
N ALA A 98 6.01 28.44 48.32
CA ALA A 98 7.02 28.15 49.33
C ALA A 98 8.17 29.17 49.27
N SER A 99 8.56 29.62 48.07
CA SER A 99 9.52 30.71 47.90
C SER A 99 8.98 32.02 48.45
N ASP A 100 7.72 32.37 48.16
CA ASP A 100 7.08 33.59 48.66
C ASP A 100 6.91 33.56 50.20
N LEU A 101 6.60 32.38 50.76
CA LEU A 101 6.54 32.18 52.20
C LEU A 101 7.93 32.28 52.85
N ALA A 102 8.99 31.79 52.18
CA ALA A 102 10.36 31.95 52.66
C ALA A 102 10.73 33.43 52.80
N VAL A 103 10.34 34.26 51.84
CA VAL A 103 10.53 35.72 51.90
C VAL A 103 9.76 36.31 53.09
N THR A 104 8.50 35.91 53.28
CA THR A 104 7.67 36.39 54.40
C THR A 104 8.22 35.99 55.77
N ILE A 105 8.71 34.75 55.91
CA ILE A 105 9.31 34.26 57.15
C ILE A 105 10.58 35.05 57.45
N LYS A 106 11.41 35.32 56.43
CA LYS A 106 12.61 36.15 56.58
C LYS A 106 12.28 37.56 57.09
N GLU A 107 11.26 38.22 56.53
CA GLU A 107 10.79 39.52 57.01
C GLU A 107 10.25 39.48 58.45
N ARG A 108 9.71 38.34 58.90
CA ARG A 108 9.27 38.15 60.29
C ARG A 108 10.44 37.88 61.22
N GLU A 109 11.42 37.07 60.81
CA GLU A 109 12.69 36.88 61.54
C GLU A 109 13.37 38.23 61.80
N ASP A 110 13.47 39.07 60.76
CA ASP A 110 14.07 40.40 60.84
C ASP A 110 13.32 41.32 61.83
N ARG A 111 11.98 41.31 61.80
CA ARG A 111 11.15 42.08 62.76
C ARG A 111 11.25 41.56 64.19
N LEU A 112 11.24 40.25 64.36
CA LEU A 112 11.32 39.61 65.67
C LEU A 112 12.69 39.85 66.31
N ALA A 113 13.77 39.91 65.53
CA ALA A 113 15.09 40.29 66.02
C ALA A 113 15.10 41.67 66.71
N VAL A 114 14.35 42.63 66.16
CA VAL A 114 14.17 43.97 66.77
C VAL A 114 13.35 43.87 68.06
N GLN A 115 12.25 43.13 68.04
CA GLN A 115 11.35 42.98 69.19
C GLN A 115 11.99 42.21 70.35
N TYR A 116 12.82 41.20 70.07
CA TYR A 116 13.55 40.41 71.06
C TYR A 116 14.49 41.28 71.92
N LYS A 117 15.09 42.33 71.32
CA LYS A 117 15.91 43.31 72.05
C LYS A 117 15.10 44.09 73.09
N ILE A 118 13.86 44.47 72.76
CA ILE A 118 12.95 45.16 73.68
C ILE A 118 12.45 44.19 74.76
N PHE A 119 12.17 42.95 74.36
CA PHE A 119 11.69 41.90 75.24
C PHE A 119 12.69 41.53 76.35
N THR A 120 13.95 41.29 76.00
CA THR A 120 15.02 40.96 76.96
C THR A 120 15.19 42.05 78.02
N GLN A 121 15.04 43.32 77.66
CA GLN A 121 15.05 44.44 78.60
C GLN A 121 13.84 44.41 79.56
N ARG A 122 12.65 44.08 79.07
CA ARG A 122 11.43 43.95 79.91
C ARG A 122 11.51 42.78 80.87
N VAL A 123 11.98 41.60 80.42
CA VAL A 123 12.20 40.43 81.29
C VAL A 123 13.18 40.74 82.41
N ALA A 124 14.32 41.37 82.09
CA ALA A 124 15.30 41.78 83.08
C ALA A 124 14.70 42.72 84.13
N THR A 125 13.81 43.63 83.71
CA THR A 125 13.10 44.56 84.60
C THR A 125 12.07 43.82 85.48
N SER A 126 11.31 42.89 84.91
CA SER A 126 10.32 42.08 85.63
C SER A 126 10.97 41.16 86.68
N TYR A 127 12.08 40.50 86.32
CA TYR A 127 12.84 39.65 87.25
C TYR A 127 13.41 40.45 88.43
N LYS A 128 13.97 41.64 88.16
CA LYS A 128 14.40 42.57 89.21
C LYS A 128 13.25 42.98 90.13
N ARG A 129 12.03 43.16 89.62
CA ARG A 129 10.86 43.47 90.46
C ARG A 129 10.42 42.29 91.32
N GLN A 130 10.46 41.08 90.79
CA GLN A 130 10.03 39.86 91.51
C GLN A 130 10.98 39.49 92.65
N ALA A 131 12.29 39.60 92.43
CA ALA A 131 13.28 39.26 93.46
C ALA A 131 13.31 40.23 94.65
N TRP A 132 12.75 41.44 94.50
CA TRP A 132 12.85 42.52 95.50
C TRP A 132 11.53 42.81 96.23
N GLN A 133 10.47 42.03 95.98
CA GLN A 133 9.14 42.30 96.53
C GLN A 133 8.66 41.18 97.45
N SER A 134 8.90 41.36 98.76
CA SER A 134 8.26 40.55 99.79
C SER A 134 6.81 40.99 99.99
N PRO A 135 5.80 40.11 99.84
CA PRO A 135 4.40 40.44 100.11
C PRO A 135 4.18 41.00 101.52
N LEU A 136 5.01 40.57 102.48
CA LEU A 136 5.03 41.05 103.86
C LEU A 136 5.46 42.52 103.97
N LEU A 137 6.46 42.96 103.21
CA LEU A 137 6.89 44.37 103.24
C LEU A 137 5.85 45.30 102.64
N ILE A 138 5.08 44.81 101.64
CA ILE A 138 3.99 45.57 101.03
C ILE A 138 2.82 45.72 102.02
N PHE A 139 2.51 44.65 102.77
CA PHE A 139 1.51 44.69 103.83
C PHE A 139 1.90 45.68 104.95
N LEU A 140 3.16 45.66 105.38
CA LEU A 140 3.64 46.50 106.49
C LEU A 140 3.76 47.99 106.13
N ASN A 141 3.84 48.34 104.84
CA ASN A 141 4.09 49.72 104.40
C ASN A 141 2.83 50.49 103.97
N ASN A 142 1.63 49.89 104.07
CA ASN A 142 0.38 50.55 103.70
C ASN A 142 -0.50 50.75 104.94
N THR A 143 -0.87 52.02 105.22
CA THR A 143 -1.67 52.41 106.40
C THR A 143 -3.18 52.32 106.18
N ASP A 144 -3.63 52.11 104.94
CA ASP A 144 -5.04 52.05 104.55
C ASP A 144 -5.29 50.79 103.70
N ALA A 145 -6.33 50.02 104.07
CA ALA A 145 -6.72 48.80 103.38
C ALA A 145 -7.10 49.03 101.91
N SER A 146 -7.65 50.21 101.58
CA SER A 146 -8.04 50.58 100.22
C SER A 146 -6.82 50.85 99.32
N LEU A 147 -5.81 51.56 99.83
CA LEU A 147 -4.57 51.87 99.11
C LEU A 147 -3.70 50.62 98.92
N LEU A 148 -3.62 49.77 99.95
CA LEU A 148 -2.97 48.46 99.86
C LEU A 148 -3.60 47.61 98.76
N THR A 149 -4.93 47.54 98.74
CA THR A 149 -5.67 46.77 97.72
C THR A 149 -5.39 47.31 96.32
N ARG A 150 -5.34 48.63 96.14
CA ARG A 150 -5.03 49.25 94.84
C ARG A 150 -3.60 48.98 94.35
N ASP A 151 -2.59 49.13 95.20
CA ASP A 151 -1.18 48.89 94.82
C ASP A 151 -0.93 47.41 94.53
N LEU A 152 -1.50 46.50 95.33
CA LEU A 152 -1.48 45.06 95.08
C LEU A 152 -2.13 44.74 93.73
N THR A 153 -3.30 45.31 93.44
CA THR A 153 -4.03 45.08 92.18
C THR A 153 -3.24 45.61 90.97
N TYR A 154 -2.65 46.81 91.06
CA TYR A 154 -1.87 47.39 89.95
C TYR A 154 -0.61 46.58 89.64
N ARG A 155 0.10 46.11 90.66
CA ARG A 155 1.31 45.27 90.48
C ARG A 155 0.97 43.88 89.95
N GLN A 156 -0.10 43.27 90.48
CA GLN A 156 -0.64 42.04 89.92
C GLN A 156 -0.96 42.24 88.43
N SER A 157 -1.57 43.37 88.05
CA SER A 157 -1.88 43.67 86.65
C SER A 157 -0.64 43.80 85.76
N ILE A 158 0.44 44.44 86.23
CA ILE A 158 1.70 44.58 85.48
C ILE A 158 2.40 43.23 85.35
N GLN A 159 2.48 42.45 86.43
CA GLN A 159 3.08 41.13 86.39
C GLN A 159 2.30 40.19 85.46
N GLU A 160 0.98 40.29 85.44
CA GLU A 160 0.13 39.60 84.47
C GLU A 160 0.37 40.07 83.04
N GLN A 161 0.53 41.38 82.80
CA GLN A 161 0.87 41.91 81.47
C GLN A 161 2.24 41.43 80.98
N ASP A 162 3.28 41.52 81.82
CA ASP A 162 4.63 41.05 81.47
C ASP A 162 4.64 39.53 81.24
N ASN A 163 3.97 38.76 82.10
CA ASN A 163 3.84 37.32 81.93
C ASN A 163 3.06 36.95 80.66
N ARG A 164 2.03 37.73 80.29
CA ARG A 164 1.33 37.56 79.01
C ARG A 164 2.28 37.82 77.84
N LEU A 165 3.00 38.93 77.84
CA LEU A 165 3.92 39.31 76.77
C LEU A 165 5.08 38.31 76.59
N ILE A 166 5.63 37.79 77.70
CA ILE A 166 6.65 36.73 77.70
C ILE A 166 6.12 35.45 77.07
N ARG A 167 4.90 35.05 77.41
CA ARG A 167 4.28 33.87 76.80
C ARG A 167 3.98 34.11 75.33
N GLU A 168 3.52 35.29 74.96
CA GLU A 168 3.24 35.67 73.56
C GLU A 168 4.51 35.59 72.70
N PHE A 169 5.61 36.23 73.09
CA PHE A 169 6.87 36.16 72.34
C PHE A 169 7.50 34.77 72.34
N GLY A 170 7.47 34.07 73.48
CA GLY A 170 7.96 32.69 73.56
C GLY A 170 7.18 31.75 72.64
N ASN A 171 5.87 31.96 72.54
CA ASN A 171 5.03 31.23 71.59
C ASN A 171 5.34 31.63 70.14
N GLU A 172 5.55 32.92 69.85
CA GLU A 172 5.84 33.40 68.49
C GLU A 172 7.19 32.91 67.95
N ILE A 173 8.26 32.93 68.76
CA ILE A 173 9.57 32.37 68.38
C ILE A 173 9.43 30.87 68.08
N LYS A 174 8.74 30.14 68.97
CA LYS A 174 8.51 28.71 68.81
C LYS A 174 7.70 28.41 67.54
N ASP A 175 6.68 29.22 67.24
CA ASP A 175 5.85 29.04 66.04
C ASP A 175 6.64 29.33 64.77
N LEU A 176 7.50 30.36 64.77
CA LEU A 176 8.34 30.73 63.64
C LEU A 176 9.41 29.67 63.34
N GLU A 177 10.05 29.13 64.37
CA GLU A 177 11.03 28.04 64.23
C GLU A 177 10.37 26.77 63.67
N GLN A 178 9.15 26.45 64.14
CA GLN A 178 8.36 25.35 63.60
C GLN A 178 7.98 25.58 62.12
N GLN A 179 7.60 26.80 61.75
CA GLN A 179 7.24 27.14 60.38
C GLN A 179 8.44 27.07 59.43
N LYS A 180 9.63 27.52 59.85
CA LYS A 180 10.87 27.43 59.06
C LYS A 180 11.27 25.99 58.78
N LYS A 181 11.32 25.16 59.82
CA LYS A 181 11.65 23.74 59.69
C LYS A 181 10.68 23.03 58.75
N LYS A 182 9.38 23.31 58.91
CA LYS A 182 8.34 22.76 58.05
C LYS A 182 8.51 23.18 56.59
N LEU A 183 8.89 24.43 56.32
CA LEU A 183 9.12 24.93 54.97
C LEU A 183 10.30 24.24 54.28
N GLU A 184 11.42 24.04 54.98
CA GLU A 184 12.57 23.32 54.45
C GLU A 184 12.23 21.85 54.12
N ASP A 185 11.48 21.19 55.01
CA ASP A 185 11.00 19.82 54.79
C ASP A 185 10.06 19.73 53.58
N ASP A 186 9.13 20.68 53.44
CA ASP A 186 8.19 20.74 52.32
C ASP A 186 8.91 20.98 50.98
N GLN A 187 9.93 21.85 50.94
CA GLN A 187 10.74 22.08 49.72
C GLN A 187 11.50 20.83 49.28
N ARG A 188 12.15 20.12 50.22
CA ARG A 188 12.85 18.86 49.93
C ARG A 188 11.89 17.79 49.40
N ARG A 189 10.71 17.68 50.02
CA ARG A 189 9.67 16.73 49.62
C ARG A 189 9.15 17.03 48.22
N LEU A 190 8.89 18.30 47.89
CA LEU A 190 8.43 18.70 46.56
C LEU A 190 9.47 18.42 45.46
N ALA A 191 10.76 18.61 45.74
CA ALA A 191 11.83 18.29 44.79
C ALA A 191 11.97 16.78 44.53
N SER A 192 11.87 15.95 45.58
CA SER A 192 11.86 14.49 45.43
C SER A 192 10.65 14.00 44.64
N LEU A 193 9.46 14.51 44.96
CA LEU A 193 8.22 14.15 44.28
C LEU A 193 8.29 14.45 42.78
N GLN A 194 8.83 15.61 42.40
CA GLN A 194 9.00 15.96 40.98
C GLN A 194 9.88 14.96 40.24
N LYS A 195 11.03 14.59 40.84
CA LYS A 195 11.98 13.65 40.23
C LYS A 195 11.38 12.24 40.07
N ASP A 196 10.67 11.76 41.08
CA ASP A 196 10.03 10.44 41.04
C ASP A 196 8.91 10.40 39.98
N LEU A 197 8.17 11.49 39.83
CA LEU A 197 7.08 11.63 38.87
C LEU A 197 7.58 11.67 37.42
N ASP A 198 8.67 12.41 37.16
CA ASP A 198 9.32 12.50 35.86
C ASP A 198 9.90 11.13 35.43
N GLY A 199 10.57 10.44 36.36
CA GLY A 199 11.14 9.11 36.09
C GLY A 199 10.10 8.04 35.79
N GLN A 200 8.94 8.06 36.47
CA GLN A 200 7.85 7.16 36.16
C GLN A 200 7.22 7.45 34.79
N ALA A 201 7.05 8.73 34.44
CA ALA A 201 6.51 9.13 33.14
C ALA A 201 7.37 8.62 31.98
N ASP A 202 8.70 8.77 32.08
CA ASP A 202 9.63 8.35 31.04
C ASP A 202 9.71 6.82 30.89
N PHE A 203 9.59 6.08 32.00
CA PHE A 203 9.50 4.63 31.95
C PHE A 203 8.27 4.17 31.16
N PHE A 204 7.08 4.70 31.48
CA PHE A 204 5.85 4.32 30.78
C PHE A 204 5.86 4.71 29.30
N ARG A 205 6.47 5.84 28.93
CA ARG A 205 6.61 6.25 27.53
C ARG A 205 7.45 5.27 26.71
N LYS A 206 8.57 4.78 27.26
CA LYS A 206 9.45 3.82 26.59
C LYS A 206 8.78 2.45 26.39
N GLU A 207 8.06 1.95 27.40
CA GLU A 207 7.32 0.68 27.29
C GLU A 207 6.22 0.74 26.22
N ILE A 208 5.48 1.84 26.13
CA ILE A 208 4.46 2.04 25.08
C ILE A 208 5.10 2.09 23.69
N GLN A 209 6.24 2.78 23.55
CA GLN A 209 6.94 2.85 22.27
C GLN A 209 7.42 1.46 21.81
N GLY A 210 7.94 0.63 22.73
CA GLY A 210 8.32 -0.75 22.45
C GLY A 210 7.13 -1.62 22.01
N ALA A 211 5.99 -1.51 22.70
CA ALA A 211 4.77 -2.22 22.33
C ALA A 211 4.25 -1.81 20.95
N LYS A 212 4.29 -0.52 20.60
CA LYS A 212 3.91 -0.01 19.27
C LYS A 212 4.84 -0.50 18.16
N ALA A 213 6.14 -0.55 18.42
CA ALA A 213 7.11 -1.11 17.47
C ALA A 213 6.83 -2.60 17.20
N TYR A 214 6.50 -3.37 18.25
CA TYR A 214 6.13 -4.78 18.12
C TYR A 214 4.81 -4.98 17.35
N GLN A 215 3.79 -4.16 17.62
CA GLN A 215 2.53 -4.15 16.85
C GLN A 215 2.76 -3.81 15.38
N ALA A 216 3.64 -2.85 15.07
CA ALA A 216 4.02 -2.52 13.70
C ALA A 216 4.74 -3.68 13.01
N GLN A 217 5.62 -4.39 13.72
CA GLN A 217 6.31 -5.57 13.21
C GLN A 217 5.33 -6.71 12.90
N LEU A 218 4.40 -7.02 13.81
CA LEU A 218 3.35 -8.02 13.58
C LEU A 218 2.43 -7.64 12.41
N SER A 219 2.03 -6.37 12.30
CA SER A 219 1.25 -5.86 11.17
C SER A 219 1.97 -6.04 9.83
N ASN A 220 3.27 -5.74 9.78
CA ASN A 220 4.08 -5.95 8.57
C ASN A 220 4.19 -7.44 8.19
N GLN A 221 4.34 -8.32 9.18
CA GLN A 221 4.37 -9.78 8.94
C GLN A 221 3.03 -10.32 8.45
N ILE A 222 1.91 -9.85 9.03
CA ILE A 222 0.55 -10.17 8.56
C ILE A 222 0.34 -9.67 7.14
N ALA A 223 0.81 -8.47 6.80
CA ALA A 223 0.71 -7.91 5.45
C ALA A 223 1.51 -8.75 4.43
N ALA A 224 2.73 -9.19 4.79
CA ALA A 224 3.56 -10.04 3.93
C ALA A 224 2.94 -11.43 3.70
N LEU A 225 2.39 -12.06 4.74
CA LEU A 225 1.71 -13.36 4.64
C LEU A 225 0.38 -13.23 3.88
N SER A 226 -0.36 -12.13 4.06
CA SER A 226 -1.58 -11.85 3.31
C SER A 226 -1.31 -11.61 1.83
N ALA A 227 -0.21 -10.91 1.48
CA ALA A 227 0.22 -10.75 0.10
C ALA A 227 0.56 -12.11 -0.54
N ARG A 228 1.23 -13.00 0.19
CA ARG A 228 1.58 -14.35 -0.28
C ARG A 228 0.36 -15.27 -0.39
N GLN A 229 -0.59 -15.19 0.54
CA GLN A 229 -1.89 -15.88 0.44
C GLN A 229 -2.66 -15.37 -0.78
N GLN A 230 -2.68 -14.04 -1.02
CA GLN A 230 -3.32 -13.44 -2.17
C GLN A 230 -2.65 -13.86 -3.49
N GLU A 231 -1.33 -13.99 -3.55
CA GLU A 231 -0.64 -14.52 -4.74
C GLU A 231 -1.02 -15.98 -5.05
N ILE A 232 -1.12 -16.84 -4.03
CA ILE A 232 -1.50 -18.25 -4.21
C ILE A 232 -3.00 -18.39 -4.50
N LEU A 233 -3.86 -17.55 -3.91
CA LEU A 233 -5.28 -17.46 -4.23
C LEU A 233 -5.49 -16.89 -5.63
N ASN A 234 -4.73 -15.88 -6.05
CA ASN A 234 -4.77 -15.31 -7.40
C ASN A 234 -4.27 -16.31 -8.46
N ALA A 235 -3.29 -17.14 -8.11
CA ALA A 235 -2.87 -18.28 -8.94
C ALA A 235 -3.98 -19.35 -9.05
N ARG A 236 -4.93 -19.40 -8.11
CA ARG A 236 -6.06 -20.35 -8.07
C ARG A 236 -7.41 -19.77 -8.58
N SER A 237 -7.65 -18.45 -8.56
CA SER A 237 -9.00 -17.86 -8.72
C SER A 237 -9.22 -16.88 -9.89
N GLY A 238 -8.28 -16.73 -10.83
CA GLY A 238 -8.59 -16.18 -12.16
C GLY A 238 -8.74 -14.66 -12.28
N GLY A 239 -8.18 -13.86 -11.36
CA GLY A 239 -8.10 -12.39 -11.47
C GLY A 239 -6.76 -11.85 -10.92
N PHE A 240 -6.03 -11.05 -11.71
CA PHE A 240 -4.73 -10.46 -11.35
C PHE A 240 -4.57 -9.06 -11.99
N THR A 241 -3.63 -8.26 -11.47
CA THR A 241 -3.16 -7.03 -12.15
C THR A 241 -1.80 -7.35 -12.75
N ALA A 242 -1.62 -7.11 -14.05
CA ALA A 242 -0.34 -7.36 -14.71
C ALA A 242 0.73 -6.37 -14.22
N SER A 243 1.84 -6.89 -13.69
CA SER A 243 3.07 -6.16 -13.49
C SER A 243 3.87 -6.26 -14.78
N ILE A 244 3.96 -5.14 -15.49
CA ILE A 244 4.70 -5.07 -16.75
C ILE A 244 6.12 -4.62 -16.44
N GLY A 245 7.09 -5.53 -16.58
CA GLY A 245 8.51 -5.16 -16.61
C GLY A 245 8.82 -4.18 -17.74
N ASP A 246 10.07 -3.71 -17.84
CA ASP A 246 10.49 -2.84 -18.94
C ASP A 246 10.57 -3.66 -20.25
N SER A 247 9.46 -3.77 -20.96
CA SER A 247 9.41 -4.44 -22.27
C SER A 247 9.83 -3.47 -23.38
N GLU A 248 11.01 -3.70 -23.96
CA GLU A 248 11.52 -2.92 -25.10
C GLU A 248 10.99 -3.39 -26.46
N LEU A 249 10.03 -4.32 -26.49
CA LEU A 249 9.76 -5.08 -27.70
C LEU A 249 9.05 -4.30 -28.81
N ALA A 250 8.37 -3.17 -28.53
CA ALA A 250 7.57 -2.52 -29.56
C ALA A 250 8.41 -1.95 -30.72
N ASP A 251 7.84 -2.05 -31.92
CA ASP A 251 8.36 -1.52 -33.18
C ASP A 251 8.26 0.01 -33.31
N ASP A 252 7.61 0.67 -32.35
CA ASP A 252 7.55 2.11 -32.20
C ASP A 252 7.86 2.48 -30.74
N TYR A 253 8.88 3.31 -30.54
CA TYR A 253 9.33 3.75 -29.23
C TYR A 253 8.19 4.39 -28.41
N ASN A 254 7.40 5.30 -28.99
CA ASN A 254 6.31 5.97 -28.26
C ASN A 254 5.14 5.03 -27.94
N ALA A 255 5.00 3.95 -28.70
CA ALA A 255 4.02 2.88 -28.48
C ALA A 255 4.45 1.82 -27.47
N SER A 256 5.71 1.86 -27.04
CA SER A 256 6.28 0.94 -26.05
C SER A 256 6.04 1.42 -24.62
N ILE A 257 6.06 0.47 -23.66
CA ILE A 257 6.00 0.82 -22.23
C ILE A 257 7.20 1.66 -21.81
N LYS A 258 8.39 1.40 -22.38
CA LYS A 258 9.61 2.18 -22.14
C LYS A 258 9.43 3.64 -22.57
N GLY A 259 9.01 3.88 -23.80
CA GLY A 259 8.80 5.25 -24.30
C GLY A 259 7.70 5.98 -23.55
N PHE A 260 6.63 5.29 -23.11
CA PHE A 260 5.66 5.88 -22.20
C PHE A 260 6.29 6.30 -20.86
N ARG A 261 6.99 5.39 -20.19
CA ARG A 261 7.63 5.65 -18.89
C ARG A 261 8.72 6.73 -18.96
N GLU A 262 9.49 6.80 -20.04
CA GLU A 262 10.56 7.78 -20.18
C GLU A 262 10.03 9.14 -20.66
N SER A 263 9.11 9.17 -21.63
CA SER A 263 8.80 10.40 -22.38
C SER A 263 7.41 10.99 -22.12
N ALA A 264 6.45 10.25 -21.54
CA ALA A 264 5.12 10.81 -21.28
C ALA A 264 5.14 11.88 -20.17
N PRO A 265 4.27 12.89 -20.23
CA PRO A 265 4.06 13.80 -19.10
C PRO A 265 3.56 13.05 -17.85
N SER A 266 3.84 13.58 -16.65
CA SER A 266 3.25 13.05 -15.42
C SER A 266 1.73 13.29 -15.41
N GLY A 267 0.96 12.30 -14.94
CA GLY A 267 -0.49 12.27 -15.01
C GLY A 267 -1.04 11.83 -16.37
N SER A 268 -0.19 11.35 -17.28
CA SER A 268 -0.63 10.73 -18.54
C SER A 268 -1.01 9.27 -18.35
N PHE A 269 -1.89 8.81 -19.24
CA PHE A 269 -2.37 7.43 -19.32
C PHE A 269 -2.07 6.85 -20.70
N ALA A 270 -1.88 5.55 -20.81
CA ALA A 270 -1.76 4.88 -22.11
C ALA A 270 -2.41 3.51 -22.08
N VAL A 271 -3.14 3.18 -23.14
CA VAL A 271 -3.84 1.89 -23.28
C VAL A 271 -3.00 0.96 -24.14
N PHE A 272 -2.57 -0.16 -23.56
CA PHE A 272 -1.74 -1.16 -24.21
C PHE A 272 -2.54 -2.44 -24.42
N SER A 273 -2.63 -2.93 -25.65
CA SER A 273 -3.24 -4.24 -25.90
C SER A 273 -2.21 -5.36 -25.78
N PHE A 274 -2.67 -6.51 -25.31
CA PHE A 274 -1.90 -7.74 -25.34
C PHE A 274 -2.14 -8.47 -26.66
N GLY A 275 -1.14 -8.47 -27.55
CA GLY A 275 -1.31 -8.93 -28.92
C GLY A 275 -1.95 -7.88 -29.84
N ALA A 276 -1.96 -8.19 -31.14
CA ALA A 276 -2.40 -7.31 -32.21
C ALA A 276 -3.84 -7.64 -32.69
N HIS A 277 -4.07 -7.57 -34.00
CA HIS A 277 -5.28 -8.02 -34.70
C HIS A 277 -5.35 -9.56 -34.76
N THR A 278 -5.50 -10.20 -33.61
CA THR A 278 -5.56 -11.66 -33.50
C THR A 278 -6.96 -12.15 -33.15
N HIS A 279 -7.28 -13.37 -33.58
CA HIS A 279 -8.45 -14.14 -33.15
C HIS A 279 -8.14 -15.16 -32.03
N ARG A 280 -6.86 -15.33 -31.65
CA ARG A 280 -6.35 -16.29 -30.64
C ARG A 280 -6.66 -17.76 -30.88
N LYS A 281 -7.08 -18.09 -32.08
CA LYS A 281 -7.37 -19.47 -32.49
C LYS A 281 -6.09 -20.08 -33.07
N GLY A 282 -5.72 -21.25 -32.58
CA GLY A 282 -4.56 -22.00 -33.06
C GLY A 282 -3.22 -21.36 -32.68
N MET A 283 -2.27 -21.37 -33.61
CA MET A 283 -0.87 -21.09 -33.33
C MET A 283 -0.52 -19.60 -33.39
N SER A 284 0.20 -19.10 -32.37
CA SER A 284 0.91 -17.84 -32.50
C SER A 284 2.23 -18.06 -33.22
N GLN A 285 2.55 -17.26 -34.24
CA GLN A 285 3.81 -17.37 -34.96
C GLN A 285 5.01 -16.96 -34.09
N TYR A 286 4.90 -15.83 -33.37
CA TYR A 286 5.93 -15.44 -32.41
C TYR A 286 5.98 -16.39 -31.21
N GLY A 287 4.84 -16.88 -30.72
CA GLY A 287 4.81 -17.94 -29.72
C GLY A 287 5.50 -19.24 -30.18
N ALA A 288 5.26 -19.69 -31.41
CA ALA A 288 5.94 -20.85 -31.99
C ALA A 288 7.46 -20.64 -32.08
N ARG A 289 7.89 -19.42 -32.45
CA ARG A 289 9.31 -19.04 -32.41
C ARG A 289 9.87 -19.08 -30.98
N GLY A 290 9.14 -18.56 -30.00
CA GLY A 290 9.54 -18.61 -28.60
C GLY A 290 9.65 -20.04 -28.06
N ARG A 291 8.72 -20.92 -28.44
CA ARG A 291 8.77 -22.35 -28.10
C ARG A 291 9.96 -23.05 -28.74
N ALA A 292 10.24 -22.79 -30.01
CA ALA A 292 11.43 -23.30 -30.71
C ALA A 292 12.73 -22.85 -30.04
N ARG A 293 12.84 -21.57 -29.68
CA ARG A 293 13.97 -21.02 -28.91
C ARG A 293 14.12 -21.62 -27.52
N SER A 294 13.02 -22.13 -26.96
CA SER A 294 13.00 -22.85 -25.69
C SER A 294 13.29 -24.36 -25.87
N GLY A 295 13.74 -24.77 -27.06
CA GLY A 295 14.17 -26.15 -27.35
C GLY A 295 13.04 -27.09 -27.78
N GLN A 296 11.83 -26.60 -28.04
CA GLN A 296 10.74 -27.45 -28.52
C GLN A 296 10.87 -27.73 -30.02
N ASP A 297 10.67 -28.99 -30.42
CA ASP A 297 10.58 -29.36 -31.83
C ASP A 297 9.22 -28.99 -32.43
N PHE A 298 9.10 -29.06 -33.76
CA PHE A 298 7.86 -28.69 -34.44
C PHE A 298 6.65 -29.54 -34.03
N LYS A 299 6.85 -30.81 -33.64
CA LYS A 299 5.75 -31.69 -33.21
C LYS A 299 5.23 -31.25 -31.85
N GLN A 300 6.12 -30.92 -30.92
CA GLN A 300 5.77 -30.37 -29.61
C GLN A 300 5.06 -29.03 -29.74
N ILE A 301 5.50 -28.16 -30.65
CA ILE A 301 4.85 -26.88 -30.94
C ILE A 301 3.43 -27.10 -31.47
N LEU A 302 3.26 -27.97 -32.48
CA LEU A 302 1.94 -28.28 -33.04
C LEU A 302 1.02 -28.91 -32.01
N LYS A 303 1.53 -29.82 -31.19
CA LYS A 303 0.79 -30.45 -30.10
C LYS A 303 0.35 -29.42 -29.06
N ALA A 304 1.18 -28.44 -28.73
CA ALA A 304 0.81 -27.38 -27.81
C ALA A 304 -0.35 -26.52 -28.34
N TYR A 305 -0.30 -26.10 -29.61
CA TYR A 305 -1.32 -25.20 -30.18
C TYR A 305 -2.58 -25.88 -30.69
N TYR A 306 -2.49 -27.13 -31.10
CA TYR A 306 -3.58 -27.84 -31.76
C TYR A 306 -4.00 -29.12 -31.04
N GLY A 307 -3.26 -29.56 -30.01
CA GLY A 307 -3.54 -30.80 -29.29
C GLY A 307 -3.27 -32.07 -30.11
N LYS A 308 -2.64 -31.94 -31.29
CA LYS A 308 -2.46 -33.01 -32.26
C LYS A 308 -1.00 -33.11 -32.70
N GLU A 309 -0.56 -34.34 -32.95
CA GLU A 309 0.70 -34.61 -33.63
C GLU A 309 0.46 -34.82 -35.13
N PRO A 310 1.43 -34.48 -35.99
CA PRO A 310 1.28 -34.63 -37.42
C PRO A 310 1.27 -36.08 -37.87
N VAL A 311 0.40 -36.38 -38.83
CA VAL A 311 0.33 -37.66 -39.54
C VAL A 311 0.73 -37.49 -41.00
N SER A 312 1.20 -38.57 -41.62
CA SER A 312 1.58 -38.56 -43.04
C SER A 312 0.36 -38.80 -43.92
N LYS A 313 0.17 -37.96 -44.94
CA LYS A 313 -0.85 -38.09 -45.99
C LYS A 313 -0.23 -37.85 -47.36
N ASP A 314 -0.90 -38.36 -48.39
CA ASP A 314 -0.61 -37.94 -49.76
C ASP A 314 -1.20 -36.55 -50.01
N THR A 315 -0.32 -35.55 -50.03
CA THR A 315 -0.67 -34.15 -50.28
C THR A 315 -0.31 -33.70 -51.69
N GLY A 316 0.18 -34.59 -52.55
CA GLY A 316 0.57 -34.29 -53.94
C GLY A 316 -0.60 -33.86 -54.84
N GLY A 317 -0.32 -33.21 -55.96
CA GLY A 317 -1.34 -32.65 -56.88
C GLY A 317 -1.53 -31.13 -56.70
N SER A 318 -2.62 -30.59 -57.24
CA SER A 318 -2.82 -29.13 -57.33
C SER A 318 -3.88 -28.58 -56.37
N ILE A 319 -3.85 -27.26 -56.17
CA ILE A 319 -4.85 -26.47 -55.44
C ILE A 319 -5.27 -25.25 -56.27
N LYS A 320 -6.56 -24.90 -56.19
CA LYS A 320 -7.10 -23.69 -56.81
C LYS A 320 -6.86 -22.48 -55.91
N VAL A 321 -6.15 -21.49 -56.42
CA VAL A 321 -5.77 -20.27 -55.69
C VAL A 321 -6.33 -19.05 -56.41
N ALA A 322 -7.04 -18.21 -55.66
CA ALA A 322 -7.70 -17.02 -56.21
C ALA A 322 -6.68 -16.12 -56.96
N GLY A 323 -7.00 -15.80 -58.21
CA GLY A 323 -6.15 -14.98 -59.07
C GLY A 323 -4.86 -15.65 -59.57
N GLN A 324 -4.61 -16.92 -59.25
CA GLN A 324 -3.43 -17.68 -59.70
C GLN A 324 -3.81 -18.99 -60.41
N GLY A 325 -5.07 -19.42 -60.33
CA GLY A 325 -5.56 -20.63 -60.96
C GLY A 325 -5.14 -21.89 -60.20
N SER A 326 -5.01 -23.02 -60.92
CA SER A 326 -4.60 -24.29 -60.32
C SER A 326 -3.08 -24.42 -60.34
N ILE A 327 -2.45 -24.49 -59.17
CA ILE A 327 -0.98 -24.57 -59.01
C ILE A 327 -0.57 -25.78 -58.18
N ASP A 328 0.69 -26.21 -58.30
CA ASP A 328 1.21 -27.33 -57.52
C ASP A 328 1.17 -27.04 -56.01
N PHE A 329 0.63 -27.97 -55.23
CA PHE A 329 0.35 -27.78 -53.82
C PHE A 329 1.61 -27.73 -52.95
N GLU A 330 2.55 -28.64 -53.14
CA GLU A 330 3.73 -28.77 -52.26
C GLU A 330 4.87 -27.82 -52.62
N THR A 331 5.13 -27.65 -53.92
CA THR A 331 6.35 -26.99 -54.43
C THR A 331 6.11 -25.63 -55.05
N THR A 332 4.86 -25.23 -55.28
CA THR A 332 4.52 -23.85 -55.66
C THR A 332 3.76 -23.16 -54.54
N TYR A 333 2.59 -23.70 -54.16
CA TYR A 333 1.74 -23.05 -53.17
C TYR A 333 2.41 -22.89 -51.80
N LEU A 334 2.90 -23.99 -51.19
CA LEU A 334 3.53 -23.91 -49.86
C LEU A 334 4.83 -23.11 -49.84
N TYR A 335 5.62 -23.12 -50.93
CA TYR A 335 6.79 -22.26 -51.04
C TYR A 335 6.43 -20.77 -51.07
N GLY A 336 5.26 -20.42 -51.59
CA GLY A 336 4.76 -19.05 -51.66
C GLY A 336 4.15 -18.50 -50.37
N ILE A 337 3.98 -19.30 -49.31
CA ILE A 337 3.43 -18.82 -48.03
C ILE A 337 4.39 -17.80 -47.41
N ALA A 338 3.92 -16.57 -47.21
CA ALA A 338 4.77 -15.39 -47.00
C ALA A 338 4.62 -14.72 -45.63
N GLU A 339 4.39 -15.48 -44.57
CA GLU A 339 4.06 -14.89 -43.25
C GLU A 339 5.20 -14.87 -42.23
N MET A 340 6.01 -15.94 -42.17
CA MET A 340 7.17 -16.00 -41.28
C MET A 340 8.47 -15.66 -42.02
N PRO A 341 9.34 -14.81 -41.44
CA PRO A 341 10.68 -14.57 -41.95
C PRO A 341 11.51 -15.85 -41.99
N ALA A 342 12.24 -16.08 -43.08
CA ALA A 342 13.07 -17.28 -43.24
C ALA A 342 14.28 -17.33 -42.29
N SER A 343 14.61 -16.23 -41.62
CA SER A 343 15.64 -16.15 -40.57
C SER A 343 15.17 -16.66 -39.21
N TRP A 344 13.90 -17.05 -39.07
CA TRP A 344 13.38 -17.60 -37.83
C TRP A 344 13.80 -19.06 -37.64
N ASP A 345 13.66 -19.52 -36.39
CA ASP A 345 14.06 -20.83 -35.92
C ASP A 345 13.44 -21.96 -36.76
N ALA A 346 14.26 -22.95 -37.15
CA ALA A 346 13.86 -23.99 -38.11
C ALA A 346 12.61 -24.78 -37.67
N GLU A 347 12.51 -25.08 -36.37
CA GLU A 347 11.36 -25.81 -35.81
C GLU A 347 10.06 -24.99 -35.85
N ALA A 348 10.15 -23.66 -35.72
CA ALA A 348 9.00 -22.78 -35.90
C ALA A 348 8.56 -22.73 -37.37
N LEU A 349 9.52 -22.67 -38.32
CA LEU A 349 9.21 -22.72 -39.75
C LEU A 349 8.55 -24.05 -40.14
N LYS A 350 9.02 -25.18 -39.61
CA LYS A 350 8.41 -26.50 -39.81
C LYS A 350 6.99 -26.55 -39.25
N ALA A 351 6.76 -26.01 -38.05
CA ALA A 351 5.41 -25.95 -37.47
C ALA A 351 4.45 -25.13 -38.34
N GLN A 352 4.89 -23.96 -38.83
CA GLN A 352 4.10 -23.16 -39.77
C GLN A 352 3.86 -23.88 -41.09
N ALA A 353 4.84 -24.59 -41.65
CA ALA A 353 4.66 -25.34 -42.89
C ALA A 353 3.58 -26.41 -42.76
N VAL A 354 3.58 -27.17 -41.65
CA VAL A 354 2.55 -28.19 -41.37
C VAL A 354 1.19 -27.56 -41.11
N ALA A 355 1.12 -26.47 -40.32
CA ALA A 355 -0.13 -25.75 -40.07
C ALA A 355 -0.72 -25.18 -41.37
N ALA A 356 0.11 -24.57 -42.20
CA ALA A 356 -0.30 -24.02 -43.49
C ALA A 356 -0.75 -25.11 -44.47
N ARG A 357 -0.01 -26.22 -44.53
CA ARG A 357 -0.37 -27.40 -45.33
C ARG A 357 -1.71 -27.97 -44.91
N THR A 358 -1.93 -28.15 -43.62
CA THR A 358 -3.18 -28.70 -43.08
C THR A 358 -4.37 -27.81 -43.44
N TYR A 359 -4.22 -26.48 -43.33
CA TYR A 359 -5.29 -25.54 -43.65
C TYR A 359 -5.66 -25.62 -45.13
N ALA A 360 -4.68 -25.53 -46.03
CA ALA A 360 -4.89 -25.56 -47.47
C ALA A 360 -5.33 -26.95 -47.99
N TYR A 361 -4.88 -28.03 -47.34
CA TYR A 361 -5.26 -29.40 -47.71
C TYR A 361 -6.76 -29.61 -47.59
N ARG A 362 -7.43 -28.98 -46.62
CA ARG A 362 -8.89 -29.05 -46.49
C ARG A 362 -9.62 -28.39 -47.67
N TYR A 363 -9.18 -27.21 -48.10
CA TYR A 363 -9.74 -26.55 -49.29
C TYR A 363 -9.56 -27.39 -50.56
N LYS A 364 -8.38 -28.01 -50.69
CA LYS A 364 -8.08 -28.93 -51.77
C LYS A 364 -9.00 -30.15 -51.78
N GLN A 365 -9.20 -30.81 -50.64
CA GLN A 365 -10.10 -31.97 -50.52
C GLN A 365 -11.56 -31.59 -50.79
N GLU A 366 -11.98 -30.39 -50.39
CA GLU A 366 -13.31 -29.85 -50.69
C GLU A 366 -13.45 -29.32 -52.14
N GLY A 367 -12.37 -29.31 -52.93
CA GLY A 367 -12.36 -28.79 -54.30
C GLY A 367 -12.57 -27.27 -54.41
N ARG A 368 -12.40 -26.54 -53.30
CA ARG A 368 -12.65 -25.10 -53.16
C ARG A 368 -11.42 -24.27 -53.50
N GLU A 369 -11.67 -23.05 -53.92
CA GLU A 369 -10.62 -22.05 -54.13
C GLU A 369 -10.20 -21.40 -52.80
N ILE A 370 -8.90 -21.23 -52.58
CA ILE A 370 -8.34 -20.53 -51.43
C ILE A 370 -7.93 -19.10 -51.79
N CYS A 371 -8.21 -18.14 -50.92
CA CYS A 371 -7.81 -16.75 -51.09
C CYS A 371 -6.34 -16.50 -50.73
N THR A 372 -5.75 -15.42 -51.24
CA THR A 372 -4.31 -15.09 -51.08
C THR A 372 -4.02 -14.01 -50.03
N THR A 373 -5.06 -13.53 -49.34
CA THR A 373 -4.99 -12.49 -48.31
C THR A 373 -4.94 -13.08 -46.91
N GLU A 374 -4.77 -12.22 -45.91
CA GLU A 374 -4.75 -12.57 -44.47
C GLU A 374 -6.06 -13.21 -44.00
N ALA A 375 -7.14 -13.14 -44.80
CA ALA A 375 -8.40 -13.84 -44.52
C ALA A 375 -8.27 -15.37 -44.68
N CYS A 376 -7.32 -15.84 -45.49
CA CYS A 376 -6.99 -17.26 -45.63
C CYS A 376 -5.53 -17.47 -45.21
N GLN A 377 -4.60 -17.31 -46.15
CA GLN A 377 -3.16 -17.46 -45.97
C GLN A 377 -2.48 -16.54 -46.97
N VAL A 378 -1.45 -15.81 -46.52
CA VAL A 378 -0.76 -14.86 -47.40
C VAL A 378 0.12 -15.63 -48.39
N PHE A 379 -0.30 -15.64 -49.65
CA PHE A 379 0.45 -16.26 -50.75
C PHE A 379 1.11 -15.19 -51.62
N SER A 380 2.42 -15.31 -51.84
CA SER A 380 3.19 -14.47 -52.74
C SER A 380 3.81 -15.31 -53.85
N LYS A 381 3.44 -15.01 -55.11
CA LYS A 381 4.01 -15.67 -56.28
C LYS A 381 5.52 -15.41 -56.40
N SER A 382 5.95 -14.18 -56.12
CA SER A 382 7.38 -13.83 -56.10
C SER A 382 8.16 -14.64 -55.06
N LYS A 383 7.60 -14.84 -53.87
CA LYS A 383 8.20 -15.73 -52.86
C LYS A 383 8.19 -17.19 -53.33
N SER A 384 7.12 -17.66 -53.97
CA SER A 384 7.05 -19.02 -54.51
C SER A 384 8.18 -19.28 -55.51
N ASP A 385 8.42 -18.34 -56.44
CA ASP A 385 9.41 -18.51 -57.51
C ASP A 385 10.84 -18.52 -56.95
N ASN A 386 11.11 -17.71 -55.92
CA ASN A 386 12.41 -17.59 -55.28
C ASN A 386 12.33 -17.84 -53.76
N ALA A 387 11.76 -18.98 -53.36
CA ALA A 387 11.55 -19.20 -51.93
C ALA A 387 12.89 -19.31 -51.18
N PRO A 388 13.03 -18.63 -50.02
CA PRO A 388 14.24 -18.71 -49.21
C PRO A 388 14.56 -20.15 -48.81
N GLU A 389 15.84 -20.50 -48.80
CA GLU A 389 16.29 -21.88 -48.62
C GLU A 389 15.80 -22.50 -47.30
N ALA A 390 15.86 -21.75 -46.20
CA ALA A 390 15.37 -22.22 -44.90
C ALA A 390 13.86 -22.55 -44.92
N TRP A 391 13.05 -21.76 -45.63
CA TRP A 391 11.62 -22.03 -45.78
C TRP A 391 11.37 -23.25 -46.67
N LYS A 392 12.03 -23.32 -47.84
CA LYS A 392 11.96 -24.48 -48.74
C LYS A 392 12.32 -25.77 -47.99
N LYS A 393 13.41 -25.73 -47.21
CA LYS A 393 13.84 -26.86 -46.39
C LYS A 393 12.78 -27.26 -45.36
N ALA A 394 12.17 -26.32 -44.65
CA ALA A 394 11.11 -26.62 -43.68
C ALA A 394 9.87 -27.26 -44.33
N VAL A 395 9.48 -26.78 -45.51
CA VAL A 395 8.37 -27.37 -46.29
C VAL A 395 8.72 -28.79 -46.73
N ASN A 396 9.94 -29.01 -47.24
CA ASN A 396 10.40 -30.33 -47.69
C ASN A 396 10.60 -31.34 -46.56
N ASP A 397 11.23 -30.93 -45.46
CA ASP A 397 11.45 -31.77 -44.27
C ASP A 397 10.11 -32.26 -43.67
N THR A 398 9.02 -31.51 -43.87
CA THR A 398 7.68 -31.81 -43.36
C THR A 398 6.70 -32.25 -44.44
N LYS A 399 7.19 -32.61 -45.63
CA LYS A 399 6.34 -32.98 -46.77
C LYS A 399 5.36 -34.08 -46.40
N GLY A 400 4.09 -33.91 -46.78
CA GLY A 400 3.02 -34.87 -46.47
C GLY A 400 2.52 -34.84 -45.02
N MET A 401 3.13 -34.08 -44.12
CA MET A 401 2.70 -34.01 -42.72
C MET A 401 1.54 -33.03 -42.55
N VAL A 402 0.41 -33.53 -42.03
CA VAL A 402 -0.80 -32.74 -41.74
C VAL A 402 -1.37 -33.08 -40.36
N LEU A 403 -2.20 -32.20 -39.79
CA LEU A 403 -2.98 -32.50 -38.59
C LEU A 403 -4.40 -32.93 -38.98
N GLU A 404 -4.93 -33.98 -38.34
CA GLU A 404 -6.30 -34.45 -38.55
C GLU A 404 -7.27 -33.87 -37.53
N ASP A 405 -8.54 -33.76 -37.93
CA ASP A 405 -9.67 -33.31 -37.11
C ASP A 405 -9.47 -31.95 -36.40
N VAL A 406 -8.67 -31.07 -37.00
CA VAL A 406 -8.39 -29.74 -36.46
C VAL A 406 -8.26 -28.71 -37.58
N VAL A 407 -8.73 -27.48 -37.29
CA VAL A 407 -8.52 -26.34 -38.17
C VAL A 407 -7.29 -25.57 -37.70
N THR A 408 -6.26 -25.51 -38.55
CA THR A 408 -4.97 -24.92 -38.21
C THR A 408 -4.92 -23.42 -38.47
N TYR A 409 -5.79 -22.67 -37.79
CA TYR A 409 -5.66 -21.21 -37.74
C TYR A 409 -4.33 -20.82 -37.10
N TYR A 410 -3.78 -19.69 -37.51
CA TYR A 410 -2.62 -19.09 -36.88
C TYR A 410 -2.68 -17.57 -37.03
N ALA A 411 -1.98 -16.85 -36.17
CA ALA A 411 -1.81 -15.40 -36.29
C ALA A 411 -0.44 -14.97 -35.78
N SER A 412 -0.03 -13.74 -36.09
CA SER A 412 1.29 -13.24 -35.72
C SER A 412 1.57 -13.34 -34.22
N THR A 413 0.74 -12.70 -33.39
CA THR A 413 0.96 -12.60 -31.92
C THR A 413 -0.37 -12.73 -31.18
N HIS A 414 -0.43 -13.59 -30.16
CA HIS A 414 -1.65 -13.85 -29.40
C HIS A 414 -1.76 -13.05 -28.09
N GLY A 415 -0.65 -12.48 -27.63
CA GLY A 415 -0.60 -11.69 -26.41
C GLY A 415 -0.37 -12.55 -25.16
N GLY A 416 0.30 -13.70 -25.31
CA GLY A 416 0.54 -14.64 -24.20
C GLY A 416 -0.66 -15.52 -23.82
N TYR A 417 -1.77 -15.48 -24.58
CA TYR A 417 -2.94 -16.32 -24.37
C TYR A 417 -3.58 -16.77 -25.69
N ALA A 418 -3.77 -18.07 -25.87
CA ALA A 418 -4.42 -18.65 -27.04
C ALA A 418 -5.56 -19.58 -26.62
N THR A 419 -6.71 -19.54 -27.28
CA THR A 419 -7.90 -20.33 -26.91
C THR A 419 -7.63 -21.84 -26.75
N PRO A 420 -6.88 -22.53 -27.63
CA PRO A 420 -6.62 -23.96 -27.47
C PRO A 420 -5.58 -24.29 -26.38
N VAL A 421 -4.77 -23.32 -25.95
CA VAL A 421 -3.63 -23.53 -25.03
C VAL A 421 -3.92 -23.00 -23.62
N GLY A 422 -4.78 -21.98 -23.50
CA GLY A 422 -4.84 -21.12 -22.32
C GLY A 422 -3.68 -20.14 -22.32
N TRP A 423 -2.94 -20.09 -21.21
CA TRP A 423 -1.74 -19.25 -21.07
C TRP A 423 -0.56 -19.88 -21.82
N ASP A 424 -0.08 -19.16 -22.84
CA ASP A 424 1.04 -19.58 -23.68
C ASP A 424 2.38 -19.11 -23.06
N THR A 425 2.63 -19.59 -21.84
CA THR A 425 3.78 -19.25 -21.01
C THR A 425 4.61 -20.48 -20.68
N THR A 426 5.86 -20.28 -20.26
CA THR A 426 6.79 -21.38 -19.93
C THR A 426 6.34 -22.26 -18.76
N ASP A 427 5.46 -21.77 -17.90
CA ASP A 427 4.88 -22.50 -16.77
C ASP A 427 3.36 -22.75 -16.91
N GLY A 428 2.76 -22.37 -18.05
CA GLY A 428 1.32 -22.49 -18.30
C GLY A 428 0.44 -21.60 -17.41
N SER A 429 1.01 -20.64 -16.68
CA SER A 429 0.30 -19.78 -15.74
C SER A 429 0.09 -18.35 -16.26
N GLY A 430 -0.98 -17.72 -15.77
CA GLY A 430 -1.42 -16.37 -16.12
C GLY A 430 -1.25 -15.34 -15.02
N GLY A 431 -0.17 -15.37 -14.25
CA GLY A 431 0.01 -14.43 -13.13
C GLY A 431 0.38 -13.01 -13.55
N GLY A 432 0.59 -12.12 -12.57
CA GLY A 432 0.98 -10.73 -12.79
C GLY A 432 2.20 -10.53 -13.70
N ASN A 433 3.09 -11.50 -13.81
CA ASN A 433 4.29 -11.45 -14.66
C ASN A 433 4.20 -12.34 -15.92
N PHE A 434 3.00 -12.72 -16.37
CA PHE A 434 2.84 -13.67 -17.48
C PHE A 434 3.56 -13.24 -18.77
N ILE A 435 3.70 -11.94 -19.01
CA ILE A 435 4.41 -11.39 -20.18
C ILE A 435 5.85 -11.87 -20.22
N ASP A 436 6.55 -11.82 -19.08
CA ASP A 436 7.96 -12.20 -18.98
C ASP A 436 8.18 -13.67 -19.31
N LYS A 437 7.17 -14.49 -19.05
CA LYS A 437 7.17 -15.93 -19.27
C LYS A 437 6.51 -16.33 -20.59
N SER A 438 5.91 -15.39 -21.32
CA SER A 438 5.16 -15.69 -22.53
C SER A 438 6.08 -16.08 -23.66
N TYR A 439 5.69 -17.09 -24.43
CA TYR A 439 6.45 -17.49 -25.60
C TYR A 439 6.45 -16.40 -26.69
N ASP A 440 5.40 -15.57 -26.75
CA ASP A 440 5.39 -14.36 -27.58
C ASP A 440 6.57 -13.43 -27.26
N LYS A 441 6.91 -13.25 -25.97
CA LYS A 441 8.05 -12.42 -25.53
C LYS A 441 9.37 -13.07 -25.93
N ILE A 442 9.52 -14.38 -25.68
CA ILE A 442 10.74 -15.14 -26.01
C ILE A 442 10.96 -15.16 -27.53
N GLY A 443 9.88 -15.19 -28.31
CA GLY A 443 9.91 -15.03 -29.76
C GLY A 443 10.29 -13.62 -30.23
N GLY A 444 10.25 -12.63 -29.33
CA GLY A 444 10.56 -11.24 -29.60
C GLY A 444 9.44 -10.52 -30.33
N SER A 445 8.18 -10.78 -29.99
CA SER A 445 7.04 -10.11 -30.63
C SER A 445 7.00 -8.63 -30.30
N PRO A 446 7.02 -7.73 -31.30
CA PRO A 446 6.86 -6.31 -31.08
C PRO A 446 5.42 -5.89 -30.78
N TRP A 447 4.47 -6.81 -30.94
CA TRP A 447 3.06 -6.53 -30.75
C TRP A 447 2.49 -7.26 -29.54
N LEU A 448 3.34 -7.86 -28.70
CA LEU A 448 2.92 -8.51 -27.46
C LEU A 448 2.27 -7.52 -26.51
N TYR A 449 2.83 -6.34 -26.35
CA TYR A 449 2.33 -5.30 -25.46
C TYR A 449 2.60 -3.92 -26.06
N LYS A 450 1.59 -3.35 -26.74
CA LYS A 450 1.75 -2.15 -27.56
C LYS A 450 0.52 -1.25 -27.46
N ALA A 451 0.75 0.07 -27.43
CA ALA A 451 -0.30 1.06 -27.57
C ALA A 451 -0.51 1.41 -29.06
N TRP A 452 -1.75 1.29 -29.55
CA TRP A 452 -2.05 1.46 -30.99
C TRP A 452 -2.64 2.82 -31.27
N TYR A 453 -2.05 3.55 -32.21
CA TYR A 453 -2.43 4.93 -32.55
C TYR A 453 -2.20 5.30 -34.02
N THR A 454 -2.05 4.31 -34.88
CA THR A 454 -1.78 4.44 -36.32
C THR A 454 -2.92 3.83 -37.13
N LYS A 455 -3.19 4.35 -38.34
CA LYS A 455 -4.23 3.83 -39.26
C LYS A 455 -4.03 2.36 -39.65
N GLY A 456 -2.79 1.91 -39.68
CA GLY A 456 -2.42 0.54 -40.04
C GLY A 456 -1.32 -0.01 -39.13
N TYR A 457 -0.75 -1.13 -39.52
CA TYR A 457 0.24 -1.88 -38.74
C TYR A 457 1.62 -1.20 -38.65
N SER A 458 1.93 -0.30 -39.59
CA SER A 458 3.24 0.35 -39.66
C SER A 458 3.32 1.58 -38.75
N PRO A 459 4.43 1.77 -38.01
CA PRO A 459 4.73 3.01 -37.28
C PRO A 459 4.72 4.28 -38.14
N SER A 460 4.93 4.15 -39.45
CA SER A 460 4.91 5.26 -40.43
C SER A 460 3.51 5.57 -40.97
N SER A 461 2.49 4.78 -40.62
CA SER A 461 1.12 5.06 -41.04
C SER A 461 0.59 6.34 -40.40
N ASP A 462 -0.42 6.94 -41.02
CA ASP A 462 -1.07 8.15 -40.52
C ASP A 462 -1.55 7.97 -39.06
N LYS A 463 -1.35 9.01 -38.26
CA LYS A 463 -1.64 9.07 -36.81
C LYS A 463 -2.78 10.03 -36.49
N CYS A 464 -3.40 10.61 -37.51
CA CYS A 464 -4.51 11.55 -37.37
C CYS A 464 -4.16 12.71 -36.43
N GLY A 465 -3.02 13.36 -36.70
CA GLY A 465 -2.57 14.53 -35.93
C GLY A 465 -1.96 14.24 -34.55
N ARG A 466 -1.84 12.96 -34.13
CA ARG A 466 -1.17 12.60 -32.87
C ARG A 466 0.31 12.25 -33.08
N SER A 467 1.17 12.69 -32.17
CA SER A 467 2.59 12.30 -32.14
C SER A 467 2.87 11.08 -31.26
N ASN A 468 1.94 10.75 -30.36
CA ASN A 468 2.07 9.70 -29.35
C ASN A 468 0.69 9.10 -28.98
N PRO A 469 0.66 7.89 -28.38
CA PRO A 469 -0.57 7.21 -27.98
C PRO A 469 -1.07 7.57 -26.56
N TRP A 470 -0.49 8.57 -25.92
CA TRP A 470 -0.77 8.86 -24.51
C TRP A 470 -1.97 9.80 -24.38
N LEU A 471 -2.70 9.69 -23.28
CA LEU A 471 -3.94 10.40 -22.99
C LEU A 471 -3.77 11.25 -21.74
N THR A 472 -4.40 12.42 -21.73
CA THR A 472 -4.59 13.17 -20.49
C THR A 472 -5.71 12.59 -19.64
N GLY A 473 -5.75 12.91 -18.35
CA GLY A 473 -6.87 12.52 -17.48
C GLY A 473 -8.23 13.06 -17.94
N GLU A 474 -8.26 14.15 -18.70
CA GLU A 474 -9.48 14.71 -19.31
C GLU A 474 -9.91 13.93 -20.56
N GLU A 475 -8.95 13.58 -21.44
CA GLU A 475 -9.22 12.72 -22.59
C GLU A 475 -9.74 11.34 -22.15
N LEU A 476 -9.16 10.79 -21.07
CA LEU A 476 -9.63 9.52 -20.50
C LEU A 476 -11.02 9.65 -19.86
N ALA A 477 -11.32 10.77 -19.20
CA ALA A 477 -12.66 11.04 -18.66
C ALA A 477 -13.72 11.14 -19.78
N ASP A 478 -13.39 11.77 -20.90
CA ASP A 478 -14.29 11.87 -22.07
C ASP A 478 -14.61 10.48 -22.67
N ILE A 479 -13.65 9.55 -22.66
CA ILE A 479 -13.87 8.15 -23.05
C ILE A 479 -14.81 7.43 -22.05
N ILE A 480 -14.67 7.67 -20.75
CA ILE A 480 -15.60 7.13 -19.74
C ILE A 480 -17.02 7.68 -19.96
N ASN A 481 -17.15 8.96 -20.30
CA ASN A 481 -18.43 9.59 -20.59
C ASN A 481 -19.12 8.95 -21.80
N ALA A 482 -18.34 8.59 -22.84
CA ALA A 482 -18.81 7.81 -23.99
C ALA A 482 -19.20 6.36 -23.65
N ALA A 483 -18.67 5.78 -22.56
CA ALA A 483 -19.14 4.48 -22.08
C ALA A 483 -20.52 4.58 -21.42
N ARG A 484 -20.78 5.68 -20.71
CA ARG A 484 -22.02 5.94 -19.95
C ARG A 484 -23.17 6.46 -20.80
N TYR A 485 -22.88 7.16 -21.89
CA TYR A 485 -23.86 7.67 -22.83
C TYR A 485 -23.42 7.38 -24.27
N ARG A 486 -24.28 6.72 -25.06
CA ARG A 486 -24.00 6.36 -26.45
C ARG A 486 -25.14 6.78 -27.36
N ASP A 487 -24.79 7.56 -28.38
CA ASP A 487 -25.62 7.84 -29.55
C ASP A 487 -24.73 7.97 -30.80
N ASP A 488 -25.33 8.39 -31.91
CA ASP A 488 -24.68 8.59 -33.21
C ASP A 488 -23.64 9.72 -33.24
N ARG A 489 -23.67 10.63 -32.27
CA ARG A 489 -22.73 11.75 -32.13
C ARG A 489 -21.57 11.45 -31.18
N VAL A 490 -21.55 10.26 -30.55
CA VAL A 490 -20.40 9.79 -29.75
C VAL A 490 -19.34 9.22 -30.68
N THR A 491 -18.62 10.13 -31.32
CA THR A 491 -17.49 9.85 -32.23
C THR A 491 -16.24 10.65 -31.78
N PRO A 492 -15.04 10.39 -32.31
CA PRO A 492 -13.84 11.10 -31.86
C PRO A 492 -13.94 12.60 -32.12
N THR A 493 -13.48 13.42 -31.16
CA THR A 493 -13.45 14.88 -31.31
C THR A 493 -12.46 15.36 -32.38
N THR A 494 -11.51 14.51 -32.78
CA THR A 494 -10.55 14.76 -33.86
C THR A 494 -11.23 14.59 -35.23
N THR A 495 -12.04 15.56 -35.64
CA THR A 495 -12.84 15.47 -36.88
C THR A 495 -12.02 15.58 -38.16
N SER A 496 -10.74 15.96 -38.10
CA SER A 496 -9.88 16.12 -39.28
C SER A 496 -9.72 14.87 -40.15
N CYS A 497 -9.99 13.68 -39.61
CA CYS A 497 -9.73 12.40 -40.29
C CYS A 497 -10.99 11.71 -40.82
N TRP A 498 -12.15 11.99 -40.24
CA TRP A 498 -13.42 11.31 -40.54
C TRP A 498 -14.59 12.27 -40.75
N GLY A 499 -14.42 13.56 -40.47
CA GLY A 499 -15.51 14.55 -40.46
C GLY A 499 -16.52 14.30 -39.34
N GLY A 500 -17.67 14.98 -39.42
CA GLY A 500 -18.81 14.81 -38.51
C GLY A 500 -19.00 15.94 -37.51
N ASN A 501 -20.06 15.81 -36.69
CA ASN A 501 -20.45 16.77 -35.65
C ASN A 501 -20.52 16.09 -34.27
N PRO A 502 -19.37 15.67 -33.72
CA PRO A 502 -19.32 15.01 -32.41
C PRO A 502 -19.77 15.97 -31.31
N TYR A 503 -20.25 15.41 -30.19
CA TYR A 503 -20.41 16.23 -28.99
C TYR A 503 -19.05 16.78 -28.52
N SER A 504 -19.05 18.03 -28.05
CA SER A 504 -17.93 18.54 -27.26
C SER A 504 -17.76 17.71 -25.97
N ARG A 505 -16.60 17.82 -25.33
CA ARG A 505 -16.34 17.11 -24.06
C ARG A 505 -17.33 17.55 -22.97
N GLU A 506 -17.69 18.83 -22.95
CA GLU A 506 -18.64 19.43 -22.02
C GLU A 506 -20.07 18.93 -22.26
N GLU A 507 -20.50 18.88 -23.53
CA GLU A 507 -21.83 18.37 -23.91
C GLU A 507 -22.00 16.90 -23.54
N LEU A 508 -21.01 16.06 -23.88
CA LEU A 508 -21.06 14.63 -23.57
C LEU A 508 -20.99 14.37 -22.05
N ARG A 509 -20.16 15.13 -21.33
CA ARG A 509 -20.10 15.09 -19.86
C ARG A 509 -21.44 15.45 -19.24
N ALA A 510 -22.10 16.51 -19.72
CA ALA A 510 -23.41 16.92 -19.22
C ALA A 510 -24.49 15.85 -19.48
N LYS A 511 -24.47 15.22 -20.65
CA LYS A 511 -25.41 14.13 -21.02
C LYS A 511 -25.21 12.85 -20.22
N SER A 512 -23.96 12.51 -19.90
CA SER A 512 -23.61 11.28 -19.18
C SER A 512 -23.64 11.41 -17.65
N ASP A 513 -23.83 12.64 -17.13
CA ASP A 513 -23.53 12.99 -15.74
C ASP A 513 -22.15 12.44 -15.31
N GLY A 514 -21.18 12.55 -16.21
CA GLY A 514 -19.89 11.88 -16.11
C GLY A 514 -18.78 12.73 -15.46
N PRO A 515 -17.61 12.14 -15.19
CA PRO A 515 -16.45 12.84 -14.64
C PRO A 515 -15.86 13.89 -15.59
N SER A 516 -15.12 14.84 -15.02
CA SER A 516 -14.30 15.79 -15.78
C SER A 516 -12.84 15.36 -15.88
N LYS A 517 -12.36 14.55 -14.94
CA LYS A 517 -10.95 14.14 -14.87
C LYS A 517 -10.78 12.77 -14.21
N VAL A 518 -9.87 11.97 -14.76
CA VAL A 518 -9.36 10.74 -14.13
C VAL A 518 -8.05 11.04 -13.42
N THR A 519 -7.92 10.55 -12.18
CA THR A 519 -6.70 10.70 -11.35
C THR A 519 -5.91 9.43 -11.24
N SER A 520 -6.54 8.26 -11.25
CA SER A 520 -5.84 6.98 -11.32
C SER A 520 -6.68 5.88 -11.94
N VAL A 521 -6.01 4.82 -12.38
CA VAL A 521 -6.65 3.64 -13.00
C VAL A 521 -6.07 2.35 -12.45
N ARG A 522 -6.92 1.34 -12.28
CA ARG A 522 -6.54 -0.03 -11.96
C ARG A 522 -7.23 -0.98 -12.92
N VAL A 523 -6.48 -1.91 -13.49
CA VAL A 523 -7.01 -2.93 -14.39
C VAL A 523 -6.92 -4.31 -13.74
N VAL A 524 -8.02 -5.06 -13.84
CA VAL A 524 -8.11 -6.45 -13.38
C VAL A 524 -8.28 -7.35 -14.60
N GLN A 525 -7.38 -8.33 -14.72
CA GLN A 525 -7.29 -9.26 -15.85
C GLN A 525 -7.41 -10.70 -15.36
N GLY A 526 -7.83 -11.60 -16.24
CA GLY A 526 -7.99 -13.01 -15.91
C GLY A 526 -8.34 -13.82 -17.15
N ASN A 527 -7.88 -15.07 -17.23
CA ASN A 527 -8.19 -15.99 -18.33
C ASN A 527 -7.99 -15.35 -19.73
N GLY A 528 -6.86 -14.66 -19.90
CA GLY A 528 -6.52 -13.97 -21.15
C GLY A 528 -7.40 -12.76 -21.48
N SER A 529 -8.16 -12.21 -20.53
CA SER A 529 -9.08 -11.10 -20.77
C SER A 529 -8.94 -10.01 -19.72
N THR A 530 -9.34 -8.79 -20.08
CA THR A 530 -9.51 -7.68 -19.14
C THR A 530 -10.93 -7.75 -18.59
N ASN A 531 -11.03 -8.09 -17.32
CA ASN A 531 -12.32 -8.29 -16.67
C ASN A 531 -12.94 -6.93 -16.30
N GLN A 532 -12.16 -6.09 -15.63
CA GLN A 532 -12.62 -4.81 -15.11
C GLN A 532 -11.56 -3.73 -15.23
N VAL A 533 -12.03 -2.50 -15.38
CA VAL A 533 -11.23 -1.28 -15.32
C VAL A 533 -11.87 -0.35 -14.31
N VAL A 534 -11.12 -0.01 -13.26
CA VAL A 534 -11.57 0.80 -12.13
C VAL A 534 -10.85 2.14 -12.21
N PHE A 535 -11.61 3.23 -12.29
CA PHE A 535 -11.11 4.60 -12.41
C PHE A 535 -11.41 5.37 -11.13
N GLN A 536 -10.42 6.10 -10.63
CA GLN A 536 -10.64 7.15 -9.64
C GLN A 536 -10.84 8.47 -10.37
N THR A 537 -11.94 9.16 -10.07
CA THR A 537 -12.35 10.38 -10.76
C THR A 537 -12.77 11.47 -9.77
N ASP A 538 -13.01 12.67 -10.28
CA ASP A 538 -13.59 13.77 -9.51
C ASP A 538 -15.04 13.51 -9.05
N LYS A 539 -15.71 12.49 -9.60
CA LYS A 539 -17.04 12.01 -9.16
C LYS A 539 -16.98 10.71 -8.34
N GLY A 540 -15.80 10.34 -7.85
CA GLY A 540 -15.57 9.09 -7.13
C GLY A 540 -15.14 7.95 -8.04
N GLU A 541 -15.31 6.72 -7.55
CA GLU A 541 -14.90 5.51 -8.26
C GLU A 541 -15.91 5.13 -9.36
N ILE A 542 -15.41 4.85 -10.56
CA ILE A 542 -16.19 4.36 -11.69
C ILE A 542 -15.58 3.05 -12.18
N THR A 543 -16.38 1.99 -12.24
CA THR A 543 -15.95 0.68 -12.74
C THR A 543 -16.64 0.38 -14.07
N LEU A 544 -15.86 -0.03 -15.07
CA LEU A 544 -16.34 -0.53 -16.37
C LEU A 544 -15.83 -1.95 -16.59
N THR A 545 -16.60 -2.78 -17.30
CA THR A 545 -16.06 -4.03 -17.84
C THR A 545 -15.03 -3.74 -18.92
N GLY A 546 -14.10 -4.67 -19.16
CA GLY A 546 -13.12 -4.51 -20.24
C GLY A 546 -13.78 -4.35 -21.62
N ALA A 547 -14.91 -5.02 -21.87
CA ALA A 547 -15.67 -4.89 -23.12
C ALA A 547 -16.31 -3.51 -23.28
N GLU A 548 -16.94 -2.98 -22.22
CA GLU A 548 -17.53 -1.63 -22.23
C GLU A 548 -16.47 -0.56 -22.48
N PHE A 549 -15.36 -0.62 -21.74
CA PHE A 549 -14.26 0.32 -21.91
C PHE A 549 -13.68 0.23 -23.32
N LYS A 550 -13.38 -0.98 -23.82
CA LYS A 550 -12.85 -1.16 -25.18
C LYS A 550 -13.77 -0.54 -26.23
N THR A 551 -15.07 -0.77 -26.10
CA THR A 551 -16.04 -0.26 -27.05
C THR A 551 -16.14 1.25 -26.97
N ALA A 552 -16.05 1.86 -25.78
CA ALA A 552 -16.02 3.31 -25.63
C ALA A 552 -14.73 3.94 -26.15
N PHE A 553 -13.59 3.29 -25.87
CA PHE A 553 -12.27 3.69 -26.33
C PHE A 553 -12.22 3.74 -27.86
N ASN A 554 -12.62 2.67 -28.54
CA ASN A 554 -12.56 2.58 -30.00
C ASN A 554 -13.51 3.55 -30.72
N ILE A 555 -14.57 4.07 -30.07
CA ILE A 555 -15.48 5.03 -30.70
C ILE A 555 -15.15 6.48 -30.36
N ARG A 556 -14.50 6.76 -29.22
CA ARG A 556 -14.33 8.13 -28.72
C ARG A 556 -12.88 8.58 -28.64
N ALA A 557 -11.93 7.66 -28.55
CA ALA A 557 -10.52 8.03 -28.39
C ALA A 557 -10.05 8.91 -29.57
N PRO A 558 -9.24 9.94 -29.29
CA PRO A 558 -8.76 10.86 -30.31
C PRO A 558 -7.76 10.21 -31.28
N GLY A 559 -7.73 10.68 -32.52
CA GLY A 559 -6.86 10.13 -33.56
C GLY A 559 -7.15 8.66 -33.88
N TYR A 560 -6.16 7.91 -34.36
CA TYR A 560 -6.28 6.46 -34.61
C TYR A 560 -6.04 5.60 -33.36
N LEU A 561 -6.28 6.14 -32.16
CA LEU A 561 -6.17 5.35 -30.93
C LEU A 561 -7.18 4.20 -30.96
N GLY A 562 -6.72 2.99 -30.67
CA GLY A 562 -7.60 1.84 -30.66
C GLY A 562 -7.06 0.65 -29.89
N ILE A 563 -7.97 -0.25 -29.53
CA ILE A 563 -7.67 -1.61 -29.09
C ILE A 563 -8.01 -2.52 -30.29
N PRO A 564 -7.00 -3.05 -31.01
CA PRO A 564 -7.17 -3.66 -32.34
C PRO A 564 -7.84 -5.04 -32.35
N GLN A 565 -7.95 -5.67 -31.18
CA GLN A 565 -8.48 -7.02 -31.03
C GLN A 565 -9.92 -7.11 -31.51
N SER A 566 -10.34 -8.27 -32.04
CA SER A 566 -11.73 -8.51 -32.43
C SER A 566 -12.34 -9.63 -31.59
N GLY A 567 -13.58 -9.42 -31.11
CA GLY A 567 -14.33 -10.43 -30.35
C GLY A 567 -13.93 -10.62 -28.88
N PHE A 568 -12.89 -9.96 -28.37
CA PHE A 568 -12.51 -9.99 -26.95
C PHE A 568 -11.80 -8.69 -26.53
N ALA A 569 -11.60 -8.51 -25.22
CA ALA A 569 -10.86 -7.38 -24.66
C ALA A 569 -9.70 -7.91 -23.81
N PHE A 570 -8.46 -7.64 -24.20
CA PHE A 570 -7.28 -7.92 -23.39
C PHE A 570 -6.25 -6.82 -23.52
N PHE A 571 -6.28 -5.90 -22.57
CA PHE A 571 -5.45 -4.73 -22.53
C PHE A 571 -5.15 -4.34 -21.07
N ASN A 572 -4.16 -3.49 -20.90
CA ASN A 572 -3.89 -2.80 -19.65
C ASN A 572 -3.92 -1.28 -19.89
N ILE A 573 -4.09 -0.53 -18.81
CA ILE A 573 -3.99 0.92 -18.84
C ILE A 573 -2.88 1.30 -17.86
N GLU A 574 -1.85 1.92 -18.39
CA GLU A 574 -0.69 2.39 -17.63
C GLU A 574 -0.89 3.85 -17.25
N GLN A 575 -0.35 4.22 -16.10
CA GLN A 575 -0.36 5.58 -15.57
C GLN A 575 1.08 5.99 -15.24
N LYS A 576 1.43 7.25 -15.58
CA LYS A 576 2.72 7.85 -15.24
C LYS A 576 2.60 8.95 -14.20
#